data_AF-A0A2T4WSL2-F1
#
_entry.id   AF-A0A2T4WSL2-F1
#
_cell.length_a   1.000
_cell.length_b   1.000
_cell.length_c   1.000
_cell.angle_alpha   90.00
_cell.angle_beta   90.00
_cell.angle_gamma   90.00
#
_symmetry.space_group_name_H-M   'P 1'
#
loop_
_entity.id
_entity.type
_entity.pdbx_description
1 polymer ?
#
loop_
_entity_poly.entity_id
_entity_poly.type
_entity_poly.pdbx_seq_one_letter_code
_entity_poly.pdbx_strand_id
1 'polypeptide(L)'
;MVLKNIFGLVFILFFVISGLTDKLQKKVDKVITSTFEVEVFSMQPKIVSQDIELPSEFSNNTFFEIKNNDTLLGYAYVSKAPSKTDEFDYLIVFDADLVIMTSKVLVYREDYGGEIGSKRWLKQFVGKSTSDDLVYGANIAAISGATISVRSMTNAVNNVLKSIKILQHKNLL
;
A
#
# COMPACT_ATOMS: atom_id res chain seq x y z
N MET A 1 33.84 -32.30 -19.87
CA MET A 1 32.60 -32.81 -19.25
C MET A 1 31.71 -31.61 -18.99
N VAL A 2 30.61 -31.53 -19.72
CA VAL A 2 29.72 -30.37 -19.82
C VAL A 2 28.83 -30.30 -18.58
N LEU A 3 28.90 -29.20 -17.81
CA LEU A 3 27.79 -28.84 -16.93
C LEU A 3 26.91 -27.85 -17.70
N LYS A 4 25.82 -28.36 -18.24
CA LYS A 4 24.75 -27.56 -18.84
C LYS A 4 24.12 -26.73 -17.72
N ASN A 5 24.24 -25.41 -17.81
CA ASN A 5 23.40 -24.49 -17.05
C ASN A 5 21.94 -24.77 -17.44
N ILE A 6 21.21 -25.40 -16.53
CA ILE A 6 19.76 -25.55 -16.64
C ILE A 6 19.19 -24.16 -16.32
N PHE A 7 18.98 -23.36 -17.37
CA PHE A 7 18.07 -22.21 -17.32
C PHE A 7 16.67 -22.80 -17.11
N GLY A 8 16.29 -22.98 -15.84
CA GLY A 8 14.93 -23.32 -15.47
C GLY A 8 14.05 -22.17 -15.92
N LEU A 9 13.16 -22.45 -16.87
CA LEU A 9 12.14 -21.53 -17.34
C LEU A 9 11.18 -21.30 -16.17
N VAL A 10 11.47 -20.31 -15.31
CA VAL A 10 10.54 -19.88 -14.27
C VAL A 10 9.37 -19.25 -14.99
N PHE A 11 8.29 -20.00 -15.10
CA PHE A 11 7.04 -19.53 -15.66
C PHE A 11 6.47 -18.51 -14.68
N ILE A 12 6.70 -17.23 -14.95
CA ILE A 12 6.18 -16.13 -14.14
C ILE A 12 4.67 -16.12 -14.33
N LEU A 13 3.94 -16.79 -13.44
CA LEU A 13 2.49 -16.78 -13.42
C LEU A 13 2.03 -15.44 -12.79
N PHE A 14 2.00 -14.38 -13.60
CA PHE A 14 1.33 -13.14 -13.21
C PHE A 14 -0.18 -13.43 -13.15
N PHE A 15 -0.70 -13.70 -11.95
CA PHE A 15 -2.14 -13.67 -11.73
C PHE A 15 -2.58 -12.21 -11.85
N VAL A 16 -3.22 -11.86 -12.97
CA VAL A 16 -3.85 -10.55 -13.15
C VAL A 16 -5.01 -10.48 -12.16
N ILE A 17 -4.86 -9.64 -11.14
CA ILE A 17 -5.91 -9.39 -10.17
C ILE A 17 -6.96 -8.51 -10.84
N SER A 18 -8.18 -9.01 -10.92
CA SER A 18 -9.35 -8.24 -11.32
C SER A 18 -9.63 -7.17 -10.26
N GLY A 19 -9.12 -5.95 -10.45
CA GLY A 19 -9.40 -4.83 -9.54
C GLY A 19 -8.57 -3.57 -9.82
N LEU A 20 -7.34 -3.72 -10.31
CA LEU A 20 -6.45 -2.61 -10.67
C LEU A 20 -6.27 -2.51 -12.18
N THR A 21 -6.03 -1.30 -12.69
CA THR A 21 -5.64 -1.12 -14.09
C THR A 21 -4.23 -1.65 -14.32
N ASP A 22 -3.93 -2.18 -15.52
CA ASP A 22 -2.61 -2.74 -15.86
C ASP A 22 -1.43 -1.81 -15.54
N LYS A 23 -1.62 -0.50 -15.76
CA LYS A 23 -0.60 0.51 -15.48
C LYS A 23 -0.37 0.70 -13.98
N LEU A 24 -1.44 0.63 -13.19
CA LEU A 24 -1.38 0.75 -11.74
C LEU A 24 -0.79 -0.53 -11.13
N GLN A 25 -1.22 -1.70 -11.61
CA GLN A 25 -0.70 -3.00 -11.20
C GLN A 25 0.83 -3.07 -11.34
N LYS A 26 1.38 -2.68 -12.50
CA LYS A 26 2.85 -2.65 -12.71
C LYS A 26 3.60 -1.79 -11.69
N LYS A 27 3.00 -0.69 -11.21
CA LYS A 27 3.62 0.15 -10.18
C LYS A 27 3.56 -0.52 -8.82
N VAL A 28 2.43 -1.16 -8.49
CA VAL A 28 2.25 -1.94 -7.26
C VAL A 28 3.24 -3.10 -7.22
N ASP A 29 3.31 -3.90 -8.28
CA ASP A 29 4.22 -5.06 -8.38
C ASP A 29 5.68 -4.66 -8.18
N LYS A 30 6.09 -3.54 -8.78
CA LYS A 30 7.44 -3.00 -8.61
C LYS A 30 7.74 -2.62 -7.16
N VAL A 31 6.77 -2.06 -6.44
CA VAL A 31 6.94 -1.73 -5.03
C VAL A 31 7.01 -3.00 -4.19
N ILE A 32 6.11 -3.97 -4.41
CA ILE A 32 6.06 -5.24 -3.67
C ILE A 32 7.35 -6.03 -3.84
N THR A 33 7.79 -6.28 -5.08
CA THR A 33 9.04 -7.01 -5.36
C THR A 33 10.25 -6.36 -4.69
N SER A 34 10.35 -5.02 -4.72
CA SER A 34 11.43 -4.30 -4.06
C SER A 34 11.35 -4.27 -2.54
N THR A 35 10.15 -4.36 -1.96
CA THR A 35 9.94 -4.27 -0.50
C THR A 35 10.24 -5.60 0.18
N PHE A 36 9.82 -6.71 -0.44
CA PHE A 36 10.02 -8.05 0.11
C PHE A 36 11.24 -8.77 -0.48
N GLU A 37 11.96 -8.14 -1.41
CA GLU A 37 13.12 -8.71 -2.10
C GLU A 37 12.81 -10.06 -2.78
N VAL A 38 11.64 -10.13 -3.43
CA VAL A 38 11.14 -11.33 -4.13
C VAL A 38 10.99 -11.10 -5.63
N GLU A 39 11.23 -12.13 -6.43
CA GLU A 39 10.99 -12.11 -7.88
C GLU A 39 9.55 -12.48 -8.25
N VAL A 40 8.94 -13.39 -7.47
CA VAL A 40 7.60 -13.92 -7.69
C VAL A 40 6.80 -13.79 -6.41
N PHE A 41 5.54 -13.37 -6.51
CA PHE A 41 4.59 -13.36 -5.40
C PHE A 41 3.18 -13.58 -5.96
N SER A 42 2.27 -14.02 -5.12
CA SER A 42 0.84 -13.93 -5.36
C SER A 42 0.26 -12.80 -4.51
N MET A 43 -0.72 -12.09 -5.08
CA MET A 43 -1.46 -11.06 -4.38
C MET A 43 -2.94 -11.38 -4.54
N GLN A 44 -3.64 -11.52 -3.42
CA GLN A 44 -5.02 -12.01 -3.38
C GLN A 44 -5.86 -11.08 -2.51
N PRO A 45 -7.09 -10.74 -2.92
CA PRO A 45 -7.98 -9.93 -2.09
C PRO A 45 -8.19 -10.53 -0.70
N LYS A 46 -7.98 -9.74 0.35
CA LYS A 46 -8.36 -10.10 1.72
C LYS A 46 -9.78 -9.63 1.96
N ILE A 47 -10.73 -10.56 1.94
CA ILE A 47 -12.14 -10.25 2.13
C ILE A 47 -12.39 -9.93 3.60
N VAL A 48 -12.91 -8.74 3.85
CA VAL A 48 -13.38 -8.29 5.15
C VAL A 48 -14.91 -8.22 5.10
N SER A 49 -15.59 -8.53 6.20
CA SER A 49 -17.06 -8.44 6.30
C SER A 49 -17.56 -7.03 5.97
N GLN A 50 -18.62 -6.93 5.15
CA GLN A 50 -19.13 -5.67 4.62
C GLN A 50 -20.04 -4.91 5.59
N ASP A 51 -20.45 -5.51 6.70
CA ASP A 51 -21.44 -4.93 7.63
C ASP A 51 -20.82 -4.05 8.72
N ILE A 52 -19.58 -3.59 8.53
CA ILE A 52 -18.84 -2.81 9.52
C ILE A 52 -18.46 -1.46 8.93
N GLU A 53 -18.83 -0.40 9.65
CA GLU A 53 -18.42 0.94 9.32
C GLU A 53 -16.93 1.13 9.66
N LEU A 54 -16.15 1.47 8.63
CA LEU A 54 -14.71 1.65 8.72
C LEU A 54 -14.33 3.05 8.19
N PRO A 55 -13.35 3.75 8.81
CA PRO A 55 -12.86 5.03 8.30
C PRO A 55 -12.28 5.00 6.87
N SER A 56 -11.87 3.83 6.41
CA SER A 56 -11.38 3.54 5.05
C SER A 56 -12.05 2.28 4.53
N GLU A 57 -12.29 2.22 3.22
CA GLU A 57 -12.89 1.06 2.54
C GLU A 57 -11.93 -0.14 2.54
N PHE A 58 -12.43 -1.33 2.90
CA PHE A 58 -11.72 -2.61 2.82
C PHE A 58 -12.54 -3.58 1.96
N SER A 59 -12.40 -3.42 0.65
CA SER A 59 -13.04 -4.21 -0.39
C SER A 59 -12.04 -5.12 -1.10
N ASN A 60 -12.55 -5.98 -1.99
CA ASN A 60 -11.72 -6.91 -2.76
C ASN A 60 -10.73 -6.23 -3.72
N ASN A 61 -10.89 -4.93 -3.96
CA ASN A 61 -10.03 -4.15 -4.86
C ASN A 61 -9.08 -3.20 -4.13
N THR A 62 -9.12 -3.17 -2.78
CA THR A 62 -8.33 -2.22 -1.98
C THR A 62 -7.36 -2.91 -1.04
N PHE A 63 -7.70 -4.07 -0.47
CA PHE A 63 -6.86 -4.75 0.51
C PHE A 63 -6.51 -6.18 0.10
N PHE A 64 -5.21 -6.51 0.14
CA PHE A 64 -4.69 -7.74 -0.44
C PHE A 64 -3.65 -8.41 0.46
N GLU A 65 -3.69 -9.74 0.55
CA GLU A 65 -2.60 -10.55 1.08
C GLU A 65 -1.52 -10.71 0.02
N ILE A 66 -0.26 -10.64 0.44
CA ILE A 66 0.92 -10.88 -0.40
C ILE A 66 1.57 -12.16 0.09
N LYS A 67 1.71 -13.16 -0.79
CA LYS A 67 2.32 -14.44 -0.45
C LYS A 67 3.45 -14.80 -1.40
N ASN A 68 4.43 -15.54 -0.90
CA ASN A 68 5.41 -16.25 -1.71
C ASN A 68 5.40 -17.72 -1.29
N ASN A 69 5.13 -18.64 -2.23
CA ASN A 69 5.02 -20.07 -1.95
C ASN A 69 4.11 -20.37 -0.73
N ASP A 70 2.89 -19.82 -0.73
CA ASP A 70 1.88 -19.91 0.33
C ASP A 70 2.26 -19.32 1.70
N THR A 71 3.48 -18.78 1.83
CA THR A 71 3.90 -18.04 3.03
C THR A 71 3.43 -16.60 2.94
N LEU A 72 2.67 -16.14 3.93
CA LEU A 72 2.27 -14.73 4.06
C LEU A 72 3.52 -13.87 4.29
N LEU A 73 3.77 -12.95 3.36
CA LEU A 73 4.82 -11.94 3.50
C LEU A 73 4.29 -10.68 4.19
N GLY A 74 3.04 -10.32 3.89
CA GLY A 74 2.40 -9.13 4.41
C GLY A 74 1.18 -8.73 3.59
N TYR A 75 0.88 -7.44 3.56
CA TYR A 75 -0.34 -6.94 2.93
C TYR A 75 -0.07 -5.70 2.06
N ALA A 76 -0.91 -5.51 1.05
CA ALA A 76 -0.98 -4.27 0.28
C ALA A 76 -2.35 -3.62 0.45
N TYR A 77 -2.34 -2.30 0.66
CA TYR A 77 -3.54 -1.47 0.59
C TYR A 77 -3.39 -0.44 -0.53
N VAL A 78 -4.25 -0.52 -1.54
CA VAL A 78 -4.25 0.37 -2.71
C VAL A 78 -5.56 1.13 -2.73
N SER A 79 -5.51 2.46 -2.74
CA SER A 79 -6.72 3.28 -2.76
C SER A 79 -6.42 4.68 -3.30
N LYS A 80 -7.43 5.53 -3.26
CA LYS A 80 -7.36 6.93 -3.66
C LYS A 80 -7.62 7.85 -2.48
N ALA A 81 -7.05 9.04 -2.56
CA ALA A 81 -7.30 10.10 -1.60
C ALA A 81 -7.45 11.44 -2.32
N PRO A 82 -8.25 12.37 -1.76
CA PRO A 82 -8.50 13.64 -2.40
C PRO A 82 -7.23 14.49 -2.46
N SER A 83 -7.12 15.30 -3.51
CA SER A 83 -6.12 16.36 -3.65
C SER A 83 -6.84 17.72 -3.60
N LYS A 84 -6.34 18.74 -4.31
CA LYS A 84 -6.97 20.07 -4.33
C LYS A 84 -8.27 20.10 -5.15
N THR A 85 -8.27 19.40 -6.28
CA THR A 85 -9.28 19.42 -7.36
C THR A 85 -9.53 18.04 -7.98
N ASP A 86 -8.64 17.07 -7.76
CA ASP A 86 -8.73 15.69 -8.23
C ASP A 86 -8.33 14.71 -7.11
N GLU A 87 -8.06 13.44 -7.42
CA GLU A 87 -7.55 12.41 -6.51
C GLU A 87 -6.15 11.94 -6.91
N PHE A 88 -5.42 11.40 -5.93
CA PHE A 88 -4.19 10.66 -6.17
C PHE A 88 -4.34 9.21 -5.72
N ASP A 89 -3.70 8.28 -6.43
CA ASP A 89 -3.64 6.87 -6.04
C ASP A 89 -2.43 6.65 -5.15
N TYR A 90 -2.61 5.88 -4.10
CA TYR A 90 -1.55 5.53 -3.18
C TYR A 90 -1.55 4.03 -2.85
N LEU A 91 -0.40 3.57 -2.39
CA LEU A 91 -0.14 2.22 -1.90
C LEU A 91 0.47 2.33 -0.50
N ILE A 92 0.02 1.47 0.40
CA ILE A 92 0.68 1.16 1.65
C ILE A 92 1.01 -0.33 1.64
N VAL A 93 2.25 -0.68 1.93
CA VAL A 93 2.69 -2.07 2.10
C VAL A 93 2.98 -2.29 3.57
N PHE A 94 2.41 -3.36 4.10
CA PHE A 94 2.58 -3.78 5.47
C PHE A 94 3.33 -5.11 5.54
N ASP A 95 4.01 -5.36 6.65
CA ASP A 95 4.47 -6.70 7.02
C ASP A 95 3.28 -7.56 7.50
N ALA A 96 3.57 -8.80 7.90
CA ALA A 96 2.57 -9.74 8.42
C ALA A 96 1.90 -9.26 9.72
N ASP A 97 2.55 -8.37 10.49
CA ASP A 97 2.04 -7.81 11.75
C ASP A 97 1.27 -6.48 11.52
N LEU A 98 1.01 -6.12 10.26
CA LEU A 98 0.31 -4.90 9.85
C LEU A 98 1.05 -3.62 10.26
N VAL A 99 2.38 -3.68 10.32
CA VAL A 99 3.26 -2.52 10.45
C VAL A 99 3.68 -2.04 9.06
N ILE A 100 3.64 -0.72 8.84
CA ILE A 100 3.95 -0.14 7.52
C ILE A 100 5.43 -0.36 7.20
N MET A 101 5.72 -1.11 6.14
CA MET A 101 7.06 -1.27 5.59
C MET A 101 7.41 -0.14 4.61
N THR A 102 6.45 0.26 3.79
CA THR A 102 6.62 1.37 2.84
C THR A 102 5.28 1.94 2.39
N SER A 103 5.34 3.12 1.79
CA SER A 103 4.19 3.74 1.14
C SER A 103 4.60 4.44 -0.15
N LYS A 104 3.65 4.62 -1.06
CA LYS A 104 3.90 5.24 -2.36
C LYS A 104 2.70 5.99 -2.87
N VAL A 105 2.89 7.22 -3.35
CA VAL A 105 1.95 7.86 -4.28
C VAL A 105 2.21 7.28 -5.67
N LEU A 106 1.25 6.54 -6.19
CA LEU A 106 1.33 5.81 -7.45
C LEU A 106 1.04 6.73 -8.64
N VAL A 107 0.01 7.56 -8.54
CA VAL A 107 -0.38 8.52 -9.58
C VAL A 107 -0.84 9.80 -8.89
N TYR A 108 -0.29 10.92 -9.32
CA TYR A 108 -0.68 12.25 -8.88
C TYR A 108 -1.01 13.06 -10.13
N ARG A 109 -2.19 13.70 -10.15
CA ARG A 109 -2.80 14.25 -11.38
C ARG A 109 -2.76 15.77 -11.47
N GLU A 110 -2.23 16.44 -10.44
CA GLU A 110 -2.21 17.90 -10.36
C GLU A 110 -0.79 18.44 -10.45
N ASP A 111 -0.69 19.70 -10.90
CA ASP A 111 0.60 20.39 -11.05
C ASP A 111 1.27 20.74 -9.72
N TYR A 112 0.50 20.85 -8.64
CA TYR A 112 0.98 21.27 -7.33
C TYR A 112 0.64 20.25 -6.25
N GLY A 113 1.58 20.06 -5.32
CA GLY A 113 1.40 19.18 -4.17
C GLY A 113 1.92 17.76 -4.35
N GLY A 114 2.37 17.38 -5.55
CA GLY A 114 2.93 16.06 -5.86
C GLY A 114 4.21 15.70 -5.08
N GLU A 115 4.79 16.65 -4.33
CA GLU A 115 5.93 16.45 -3.45
C GLU A 115 5.70 15.41 -2.35
N ILE A 116 4.44 15.14 -2.00
CA ILE A 116 4.06 14.02 -1.14
C ILE A 116 4.46 12.66 -1.72
N GLY A 117 4.74 12.56 -3.02
CA GLY A 117 5.21 11.34 -3.68
C GLY A 117 6.71 11.05 -3.49
N SER A 118 7.45 11.99 -2.91
CA SER A 118 8.89 11.85 -2.69
C SER A 118 9.20 10.75 -1.66
N LYS A 119 10.22 9.93 -1.95
CA LYS A 119 10.68 8.88 -1.02
C LYS A 119 11.04 9.46 0.36
N ARG A 120 11.64 10.66 0.37
CA ARG A 120 12.08 11.34 1.58
C ARG A 120 10.91 11.69 2.51
N TRP A 121 9.78 12.15 1.97
CA TRP A 121 8.64 12.53 2.78
C TRP A 121 7.83 11.29 3.23
N LEU A 122 7.61 10.33 2.32
CA LEU A 122 6.86 9.10 2.60
C LEU A 122 7.51 8.18 3.64
N LYS A 123 8.84 8.24 3.81
CA LYS A 123 9.56 7.42 4.81
C LYS A 123 9.09 7.65 6.25
N GLN A 124 8.42 8.77 6.52
CA GLN A 124 7.89 9.10 7.86
C GLN A 124 6.79 8.13 8.32
N PHE A 125 6.16 7.41 7.39
CA PHE A 125 5.16 6.38 7.68
C PHE A 125 5.76 5.00 7.97
N VAL A 126 7.04 4.76 7.66
CA VAL A 126 7.68 3.46 7.88
C VAL A 126 7.77 3.16 9.38
N GLY A 127 7.41 1.93 9.75
CA GLY A 127 7.36 1.46 11.13
C GLY A 127 6.10 1.87 11.90
N LYS A 128 5.17 2.59 11.26
CA LYS A 128 3.90 3.00 11.90
C LYS A 128 2.88 1.87 11.89
N SER A 129 2.07 1.82 12.94
CA SER A 129 1.09 0.76 13.19
C SER A 129 -0.23 1.32 13.74
N THR A 130 -1.18 0.45 14.08
CA THR A 130 -2.47 0.81 14.70
C THR A 130 -2.36 1.47 16.09
N SER A 131 -1.14 1.52 16.65
CA SER A 131 -0.82 2.20 17.91
C SER A 131 -0.35 3.65 17.74
N ASP A 132 -0.03 4.07 16.51
CA ASP A 132 0.43 5.42 16.19
C ASP A 132 -0.73 6.34 15.78
N ASP A 133 -0.55 7.64 16.03
CA ASP A 133 -1.39 8.70 15.45
C ASP A 133 -0.50 9.67 14.66
N LEU A 134 -0.87 9.93 13.41
CA LEU A 134 -0.09 10.75 12.48
C LEU A 134 -0.69 12.15 12.40
N VAL A 135 0.09 13.15 12.78
CA VAL A 135 -0.37 14.53 12.98
C VAL A 135 0.46 15.47 12.11
N TYR A 136 -0.22 16.09 11.14
CA TYR A 136 0.35 17.12 10.26
C TYR A 136 1.01 18.24 11.07
N GLY A 137 2.25 18.56 10.72
CA GLY A 137 3.02 19.65 11.34
C GLY A 137 3.58 19.32 12.73
N ALA A 138 3.25 18.16 13.30
CA ALA A 138 3.81 17.68 14.56
C ALA A 138 4.80 16.54 14.34
N ASN A 139 4.30 15.34 14.00
CA ASN A 139 5.14 14.17 13.72
C ASN A 139 5.14 13.76 12.22
N ILE A 140 4.39 14.47 11.39
CA ILE A 140 4.49 14.43 9.93
C ILE A 140 4.88 15.81 9.41
N ALA A 141 6.01 15.90 8.72
CA ALA A 141 6.54 17.15 8.19
C ALA A 141 5.56 17.82 7.21
N ALA A 142 5.39 19.13 7.35
CA ALA A 142 4.72 19.93 6.35
C ALA A 142 5.55 20.05 5.07
N ILE A 143 4.88 20.33 3.95
CA ILE A 143 5.51 20.71 2.69
C ILE A 143 4.92 22.06 2.28
N SER A 144 5.78 23.04 2.06
CA SER A 144 5.36 24.38 1.61
C SER A 144 4.60 24.28 0.28
N GLY A 145 3.45 24.95 0.20
CA GLY A 145 2.60 24.93 -1.00
C GLY A 145 1.81 23.62 -1.24
N ALA A 146 1.94 22.62 -0.38
CA ALA A 146 1.30 21.30 -0.53
C ALA A 146 0.45 20.88 0.69
N THR A 147 -0.04 21.85 1.48
CA THR A 147 -0.76 21.59 2.73
C THR A 147 -1.96 20.67 2.56
N ILE A 148 -2.74 20.82 1.48
CA ILE A 148 -3.92 19.99 1.20
C ILE A 148 -3.50 18.53 0.97
N SER A 149 -2.56 18.31 0.06
CA SER A 149 -2.07 16.98 -0.30
C SER A 149 -1.41 16.28 0.89
N VAL A 150 -0.62 17.01 1.68
CA VAL A 150 0.00 16.49 2.90
C VAL A 150 -1.05 16.05 3.90
N ARG A 151 -2.05 16.88 4.19
CA ARG A 151 -3.13 16.54 5.12
C ARG A 151 -3.93 15.36 4.62
N SER A 152 -4.26 15.33 3.33
CA SER A 152 -5.01 14.23 2.71
C SER A 152 -4.28 12.89 2.85
N MET A 153 -3.00 12.82 2.47
CA MET A 153 -2.23 11.59 2.59
C MET A 153 -2.06 11.17 4.06
N THR A 154 -1.83 12.12 4.97
CA THR A 154 -1.73 11.82 6.42
C THR A 154 -3.03 11.24 6.95
N ASN A 155 -4.17 11.84 6.61
CA ASN A 155 -5.49 11.38 7.02
C ASN A 155 -5.83 10.02 6.41
N ALA A 156 -5.49 9.80 5.14
CA ALA A 156 -5.69 8.52 4.47
C ALA A 156 -4.95 7.38 5.19
N VAL A 157 -3.66 7.57 5.52
CA VAL A 157 -2.89 6.58 6.28
C VAL A 157 -3.49 6.35 7.68
N ASN A 158 -3.87 7.41 8.40
CA ASN A 158 -4.53 7.29 9.69
C ASN A 158 -5.83 6.51 9.63
N ASN A 159 -6.67 6.76 8.62
CA ASN A 159 -7.95 6.08 8.47
C ASN A 159 -7.75 4.60 8.18
N VAL A 160 -6.76 4.23 7.35
CA VAL A 160 -6.39 2.83 7.11
C VAL A 160 -5.95 2.16 8.41
N LEU A 161 -5.06 2.79 9.20
CA LEU A 161 -4.60 2.23 10.48
C LEU A 161 -5.75 2.10 11.50
N LYS A 162 -6.66 3.07 11.56
CA LYS A 162 -7.86 2.99 12.41
C LYS A 162 -8.81 1.88 11.96
N SER A 163 -9.03 1.70 10.66
CA SER A 163 -9.80 0.57 10.13
C SER A 163 -9.18 -0.76 10.51
N ILE A 164 -7.86 -0.94 10.30
CA ILE A 164 -7.14 -2.16 10.70
C ILE A 164 -7.32 -2.42 12.20
N LYS A 165 -7.20 -1.40 13.04
CA LYS A 165 -7.43 -1.52 14.48
C LYS A 165 -8.83 -2.07 14.82
N ILE A 166 -9.86 -1.54 14.18
CA ILE A 166 -11.25 -1.99 14.36
C ILE A 166 -11.39 -3.46 13.95
N LEU A 167 -10.79 -3.84 12.81
CA LEU A 167 -10.85 -5.20 12.29
C LEU A 167 -10.11 -6.20 13.18
N GLN A 168 -8.93 -5.83 13.69
CA GLN A 168 -8.18 -6.64 14.67
C GLN A 168 -8.99 -6.84 15.95
N HIS A 169 -9.61 -5.78 16.51
CA HIS A 169 -10.45 -5.90 17.70
C HIS A 169 -11.68 -6.80 17.49
N LYS A 170 -12.15 -6.94 16.26
CA LYS A 170 -13.28 -7.80 15.90
C LYS A 170 -12.86 -9.21 15.45
N ASN A 171 -11.56 -9.54 15.46
CA ASN A 171 -11.00 -10.80 14.97
C ASN A 171 -11.34 -11.09 13.49
N LEU A 172 -11.25 -10.06 12.64
CA LEU A 172 -11.58 -10.15 11.20
C LEU A 172 -10.35 -10.10 10.29
N LEU A 173 -9.15 -10.14 10.86
CA LEU A 173 -7.87 -10.17 10.14
C LEU A 173 -7.04 -11.37 10.56
#